data_AF-A0A8T2WKS0-F1
#
_entry.id   AF-A0A8T2WKS0-F1
#
_cell.length_a   1.000
_cell.length_b   1.000
_cell.length_c   1.000
_cell.angle_alpha   90.00
_cell.angle_beta   90.00
_cell.angle_gamma   90.00
#
_symmetry.space_group_name_H-M   'P 1'
#
loop_
_entity.id
_entity.type
_entity.pdbx_description
1 polymer ?
#
loop_
_entity_poly.entity_id
_entity_poly.type
_entity_poly.pdbx_seq_one_letter_code
_entity_poly.pdbx_strand_id
1 'polypeptide(L)'
;VARWSGHSGKVNSLMVFGDHVISVDVEGHLFIWGFKGLAGDIVPVGHIMLGEKCTPTCVMHPHTYLNKVLIGSQEGGLQLWNVSTKKMLHEFKGWGSS
;
A
#
# COMPACT_ATOMS: atom_id res chain seq x y z
N VAL A 1 -14.40 18.97 -6.24
CA VAL A 1 -14.17 17.57 -5.82
C VAL A 1 -12.72 17.24 -6.16
N ALA A 2 -11.95 16.67 -5.25
CA ALA A 2 -10.57 16.29 -5.51
C ALA A 2 -10.52 14.92 -6.21
N ARG A 3 -9.64 14.75 -7.20
CA ARG A 3 -9.42 13.48 -7.92
C ARG A 3 -7.99 13.02 -7.73
N TRP A 4 -7.82 11.73 -7.41
CA TRP A 4 -6.52 11.11 -7.23
C TRP A 4 -6.33 10.12 -8.37
N SER A 5 -5.37 10.39 -9.24
CA SER A 5 -5.10 9.60 -10.45
C SER A 5 -3.65 9.16 -10.47
N GLY A 6 -3.41 7.87 -10.71
CA GLY A 6 -2.06 7.29 -10.77
C GLY A 6 -2.04 5.77 -10.95
N HIS A 7 -3.09 5.08 -10.52
CA HIS A 7 -3.23 3.64 -10.75
C HIS A 7 -3.56 3.31 -12.20
N SER A 8 -2.89 2.28 -12.73
CA SER A 8 -3.25 1.58 -13.98
C SER A 8 -4.24 0.45 -13.70
N GLY A 9 -4.12 -0.21 -12.54
CA GLY A 9 -4.98 -1.31 -12.13
C GLY A 9 -6.23 -0.87 -11.36
N LYS A 10 -7.16 -1.81 -11.17
CA LYS A 10 -8.32 -1.62 -10.29
C LYS A 10 -7.86 -1.47 -8.83
N VAL A 11 -8.11 -0.32 -8.24
CA VAL A 11 -7.92 -0.10 -6.80
C VAL A 11 -8.83 -1.05 -6.01
N ASN A 12 -8.25 -1.85 -5.11
CA ASN A 12 -8.98 -2.82 -4.30
C ASN A 12 -8.91 -2.53 -2.80
N SER A 13 -7.98 -1.68 -2.37
CA SER A 13 -7.80 -1.32 -0.96
C SER A 13 -7.49 0.16 -0.79
N LEU A 14 -8.09 0.76 0.24
CA LEU A 14 -7.84 2.13 0.68
C LEU A 14 -7.71 2.16 2.21
N MET A 15 -6.71 2.88 2.72
CA MET A 15 -6.48 3.03 4.16
C MET A 15 -6.04 4.45 4.50
N VAL A 16 -6.63 5.05 5.54
CA VAL A 16 -6.09 6.27 6.15
C VAL A 16 -4.88 5.91 6.99
N PHE A 17 -3.77 6.61 6.78
CA PHE A 17 -2.50 6.43 7.48
C PHE A 17 -1.94 7.78 7.93
N GLY A 18 -2.39 8.24 9.10
CA GLY A 18 -2.08 9.57 9.61
C GLY A 18 -2.61 10.67 8.67
N ASP A 19 -1.69 11.51 8.18
CA ASP A 19 -2.00 12.60 7.23
C ASP A 19 -1.97 12.16 5.76
N HIS A 20 -1.88 10.84 5.55
CA HIS A 20 -1.88 10.24 4.23
C HIS A 20 -3.06 9.30 4.03
N VAL A 21 -3.36 9.03 2.78
CA VAL A 21 -4.11 7.84 2.38
C VAL A 21 -3.17 6.93 1.61
N ILE A 22 -3.31 5.64 1.85
CA ILE A 22 -2.66 4.58 1.09
C ILE A 22 -3.72 3.94 0.22
N SER A 23 -3.44 3.83 -1.08
CA SER A 23 -4.25 3.05 -2.01
C SER A 23 -3.43 1.93 -2.62
N VAL A 24 -4.07 0.79 -2.84
CA VAL A 24 -3.44 -0.38 -3.45
C VAL A 24 -4.32 -0.90 -4.58
N ASP A 25 -3.72 -1.25 -5.70
CA ASP A 25 -4.41 -1.93 -6.81
C ASP A 25 -4.04 -3.40 -6.92
N VAL A 26 -4.82 -4.10 -7.76
CA VAL A 26 -4.63 -5.52 -8.08
C VAL A 26 -3.32 -5.85 -8.80
N GLU A 27 -2.62 -4.85 -9.34
CA GLU A 27 -1.34 -5.02 -10.05
C GLU A 27 -0.13 -4.82 -9.11
N GLY A 28 -0.38 -4.60 -7.81
CA GLY A 28 0.69 -4.46 -6.83
C GLY A 28 1.24 -3.03 -6.72
N HIS A 29 0.60 -2.03 -7.32
CA HIS A 29 0.98 -0.63 -7.09
C HIS A 29 0.34 -0.14 -5.79
N LEU A 30 1.19 0.36 -4.89
CA LEU A 30 0.79 1.07 -3.68
C LEU A 30 1.19 2.54 -3.82
N PHE A 31 0.20 3.43 -3.73
CA PHE A 31 0.43 4.88 -3.70
C PHE A 31 0.14 5.48 -2.33
N ILE A 32 0.94 6.48 -1.99
CA ILE A 32 0.80 7.27 -0.76
C ILE A 32 0.38 8.67 -1.18
N TRP A 33 -0.76 9.13 -0.68
CA TRP A 33 -1.36 10.42 -1.03
C TRP A 33 -1.36 11.31 0.20
N GLY A 34 -0.81 12.51 0.11
CA GLY A 34 -1.17 13.57 1.05
C GLY A 34 -2.59 14.04 0.73
N PHE A 35 -3.39 14.39 1.76
CA PHE A 35 -4.74 14.92 1.52
C PHE A 35 -5.02 16.27 2.21
N LYS A 36 -4.14 16.73 3.11
CA LYS A 36 -4.31 18.01 3.81
C LYS A 36 -3.97 19.19 2.90
N GLY A 37 -4.87 20.17 2.84
CA GLY A 37 -4.64 21.46 2.18
C GLY A 37 -4.66 21.42 0.65
N LEU A 38 -5.21 20.37 0.04
CA LEU A 38 -5.16 20.17 -1.41
C LEU A 38 -6.46 20.57 -2.12
N ALA A 39 -6.31 21.30 -3.22
CA ALA A 39 -7.34 21.59 -4.21
C ALA A 39 -6.80 21.24 -5.61
N GLY A 40 -7.63 20.61 -6.45
CA GLY A 40 -7.23 20.16 -7.79
C GLY A 40 -6.83 18.69 -7.86
N ASP A 41 -6.04 18.35 -8.89
CA ASP A 41 -5.52 17.00 -9.11
C ASP A 41 -4.38 16.72 -8.13
N ILE A 42 -4.49 15.60 -7.42
CA ILE A 42 -3.54 15.24 -6.36
C ILE A 42 -2.57 14.19 -6.89
N VAL A 43 -1.28 14.51 -6.77
CA VAL A 43 -0.16 13.65 -7.14
C VAL A 43 0.26 12.82 -5.92
N PRO A 44 0.61 11.53 -6.08
CA PRO A 44 1.07 10.73 -4.96
C PRO A 44 2.44 11.22 -4.48
N VAL A 45 2.63 11.28 -3.16
CA VAL A 45 3.92 11.60 -2.52
C VAL A 45 4.86 10.40 -2.45
N GLY A 46 4.32 9.20 -2.67
CA GLY A 46 5.10 7.96 -2.71
C GLY A 46 4.44 6.88 -3.54
N HIS A 47 5.27 6.01 -4.08
CA HIS A 47 4.89 4.83 -4.85
C HIS A 47 5.78 3.66 -4.45
N ILE A 48 5.18 2.50 -4.26
CA ILE A 48 5.83 1.21 -3.98
C ILE A 48 5.26 0.18 -4.96
N MET A 49 6.13 -0.65 -5.52
CA MET A 49 5.77 -1.83 -6.29
C MET A 49 5.97 -3.06 -5.41
N LEU A 50 4.90 -3.83 -5.16
CA LEU A 50 4.90 -4.98 -4.24
C LEU A 50 5.55 -6.25 -4.84
N GLY A 51 5.85 -6.22 -6.14
CA GLY A 51 6.52 -7.29 -6.87
C GLY A 51 5.54 -8.18 -7.66
N GLU A 52 6.07 -8.89 -8.67
CA GLU A 52 5.28 -9.61 -9.69
C GLU A 52 4.42 -10.77 -9.16
N LYS A 53 4.68 -11.24 -7.93
CA LYS A 53 3.95 -12.38 -7.32
C LYS A 53 3.08 -11.99 -6.13
N CYS A 54 2.85 -10.69 -5.95
CA CYS A 54 2.04 -10.17 -4.85
C CYS A 54 0.75 -9.58 -5.41
N THR A 55 -0.33 -10.37 -5.46
CA THR A 55 -1.68 -9.88 -5.77
C THR A 55 -2.33 -9.38 -4.47
N PRO A 56 -2.35 -8.07 -4.19
CA PRO A 56 -2.71 -7.58 -2.86
C PRO A 56 -4.21 -7.79 -2.62
N THR A 57 -4.58 -8.31 -1.46
CA THR A 57 -5.99 -8.51 -1.08
C THR A 57 -6.40 -7.67 0.12
N CYS A 58 -5.43 -7.23 0.93
CA CYS A 58 -5.68 -6.35 2.07
C CYS A 58 -4.43 -5.56 2.47
N VAL A 59 -4.66 -4.45 3.16
CA VAL A 59 -3.62 -3.62 3.79
C VAL A 59 -3.99 -3.39 5.25
N MET A 60 -3.00 -3.37 6.12
CA MET A 60 -3.16 -3.08 7.55
C MET A 60 -2.00 -2.24 8.07
N HIS A 61 -2.27 -1.27 8.95
CA HIS A 61 -1.26 -0.63 9.79
C HIS A 61 -1.26 -1.30 11.18
N PRO A 62 -0.19 -2.03 11.56
CA PRO A 62 -0.11 -2.61 12.89
C PRO A 62 -0.02 -1.51 13.96
N HIS A 63 -0.70 -1.70 15.09
CA HIS A 63 -0.63 -0.74 16.20
C HIS A 63 0.82 -0.50 16.62
N THR A 64 1.13 0.75 16.98
CA THR A 64 2.46 1.25 17.41
C THR A 64 3.61 1.09 16.40
N TYR A 65 3.39 0.50 15.23
CA TYR A 65 4.44 0.26 14.23
C TYR A 65 4.61 1.46 13.30
N LEU A 66 5.34 2.46 13.78
CA LEU A 66 5.59 3.70 13.03
C LEU A 66 6.11 3.41 11.61
N ASN A 67 5.45 4.04 10.63
CA ASN A 67 5.73 3.95 9.20
C ASN A 67 5.63 2.54 8.59
N LYS A 68 4.98 1.57 9.23
CA LYS A 68 4.92 0.21 8.68
C LYS A 68 3.52 -0.19 8.27
N VAL A 69 3.39 -0.80 7.10
CA VAL A 69 2.15 -1.44 6.66
C VAL A 69 2.41 -2.89 6.32
N LEU A 70 1.42 -3.72 6.63
CA LEU A 70 1.38 -5.12 6.26
C LEU A 70 0.44 -5.26 5.07
N ILE A 71 0.91 -5.94 4.03
CA ILE A 71 0.14 -6.27 2.83
C ILE A 71 -0.08 -7.77 2.81
N GLY A 72 -1.33 -8.18 2.65
CA GLY A 72 -1.69 -9.57 2.43
C GLY A 72 -1.92 -9.86 0.95
N SER A 73 -1.49 -11.04 0.51
CA SER A 73 -1.53 -11.45 -0.89
C SER A 73 -2.47 -12.63 -1.12
N GLN A 74 -3.05 -12.73 -2.32
CA GLN A 74 -3.86 -13.88 -2.74
C GLN A 74 -3.06 -15.20 -2.72
N GLU A 75 -1.76 -15.10 -2.98
CA GLU A 75 -0.78 -16.18 -2.93
C GLU A 75 -0.48 -16.65 -1.49
N GLY A 76 -1.06 -15.97 -0.49
CA GLY A 76 -1.00 -16.32 0.93
C GLY A 76 0.16 -15.68 1.69
N GLY A 77 1.19 -15.24 0.98
CA GLY A 77 2.29 -14.50 1.59
C GLY A 77 1.84 -13.16 2.15
N LEU A 78 2.60 -12.65 3.12
CA LEU A 78 2.42 -11.30 3.64
C LEU A 78 3.73 -10.53 3.43
N GLN A 79 3.64 -9.22 3.22
CA GLN A 79 4.80 -8.35 3.13
C GLN A 79 4.69 -7.21 4.14
N LEU A 80 5.73 -7.01 4.95
CA LEU A 80 5.85 -5.86 5.86
C LEU A 80 6.72 -4.80 5.20
N TRP A 81 6.15 -3.62 4.98
CA TRP A 81 6.81 -2.51 4.31
C TRP A 81 6.99 -1.34 5.25
N ASN A 82 8.12 -0.64 5.13
CA ASN A 82 8.26 0.71 5.65
C ASN A 82 7.86 1.71 4.55
N VAL A 83 6.75 2.42 4.75
CA VAL A 83 6.20 3.34 3.74
C VAL A 83 6.97 4.65 3.62
N SER A 84 7.70 5.08 4.65
CA SER A 84 8.51 6.30 4.58
C SER A 84 9.80 6.06 3.80
N THR A 85 10.45 4.91 4.01
CA THR A 85 11.67 4.54 3.29
C THR A 85 11.41 3.79 1.99
N LYS A 86 10.15 3.37 1.74
CA LYS A 86 9.72 2.58 0.58
C LYS A 86 10.46 1.25 0.46
N LYS A 87 10.81 0.63 1.59
CA LYS A 87 11.57 -0.63 1.65
C LYS A 87 10.73 -1.74 2.24
N MET A 88 10.80 -2.93 1.63
CA MET A 88 10.29 -4.15 2.22
C MET A 88 11.20 -4.52 3.39
N LEU A 89 10.62 -4.65 4.57
CA LEU A 89 11.32 -5.05 5.78
C LEU A 89 11.33 -6.57 5.93
N HIS A 90 10.24 -7.22 5.56
CA HIS A 90 10.10 -8.66 5.69
C HIS A 90 9.04 -9.21 4.73
N GLU A 91 9.25 -10.46 4.31
CA GLU A 91 8.29 -11.25 3.55
C GLU A 91 8.01 -12.54 4.31
N PHE A 92 6.74 -12.74 4.66
CA PHE A 92 6.26 -13.93 5.34
C PHE A 92 5.87 -14.97 4.28
N LYS A 93 6.25 -16.23 4.53
CA LYS A 93 5.89 -17.35 3.66
C LYS A 93 4.36 -17.48 3.57
N GLY A 94 3.89 -17.89 2.39
CA GLY A 94 2.47 -18.07 2.12
C GLY A 94 1.92 -19.45 2.47
N TRP A 95 0.91 -19.88 1.72
CA TRP A 95 0.19 -21.12 1.99
C TRP A 95 1.11 -22.33 2.13
N GLY A 96 0.85 -23.16 3.16
CA GLY A 96 1.63 -24.37 3.44
C GLY A 96 2.99 -24.14 4.09
N SER A 97 3.28 -22.94 4.59
CA SER A 97 4.53 -22.67 5.32
C SER A 97 4.57 -23.36 6.68
N SER A 98 5.71 -24.00 6.98
CA SER A 98 6.11 -24.53 8.30
C SER A 98 7.03 -23.58 9.06
#